data_AF-A0A2R7KED0-F1
#
_entry.id   AF-A0A2R7KED0-F1
#
_cell.length_a   1.000
_cell.length_b   1.000
_cell.length_c   1.000
_cell.angle_alpha   90.00
_cell.angle_beta   90.00
_cell.angle_gamma   90.00
#
_symmetry.space_group_name_H-M   'P 1'
#
loop_
_entity.id
_entity.type
_entity.pdbx_description
1 polymer ?
#
loop_
_entity_poly.entity_id
_entity_poly.type
_entity_poly.pdbx_seq_one_letter_code
_entity_poly.pdbx_strand_id
1 'polypeptide(L)'
;AEEKSNEKWFLIIFGLEGLAILIAKNVLMNIHHDELFISFFALAVGLHFFPLAKIFNRTFDYYMGVWTCLFAIIGIYLITQKTITVNLTNVVVSLGCAIATISYGIRMINEGRKLLLTETK
;
A
#
# COMPACT_ATOMS: atom_id res chain seq x y z
N ALA A 1 13.01 0.76 -25.14
CA ALA A 1 13.52 1.97 -24.45
C ALA A 1 12.57 2.44 -23.36
N GLU A 2 11.26 2.44 -23.58
CA GLU A 2 10.24 2.79 -22.58
C GLU A 2 10.22 1.87 -21.34
N GLU A 3 10.35 0.55 -21.54
CA GLU A 3 10.34 -0.44 -20.45
C GLU A 3 11.46 -0.21 -19.41
N LYS A 4 12.66 0.15 -19.88
CA LYS A 4 13.83 0.45 -19.04
C LYS A 4 13.71 1.77 -18.27
N SER A 5 12.85 2.69 -18.74
CA SER A 5 12.54 3.94 -18.06
C SER A 5 11.53 3.71 -16.93
N ASN A 6 10.51 2.88 -17.19
CA ASN A 6 9.48 2.52 -16.22
C ASN A 6 10.06 1.77 -15.01
N GLU A 7 11.03 0.88 -15.23
CA GLU A 7 11.75 0.17 -14.16
C GLU A 7 12.51 1.11 -13.22
N LYS A 8 13.21 2.12 -13.78
CA LYS A 8 13.93 3.11 -12.96
C LYS A 8 12.98 3.96 -12.13
N TRP A 9 11.86 4.41 -12.72
CA TRP A 9 10.83 5.15 -12.01
C TRP A 9 10.18 4.32 -10.90
N PHE A 10 9.90 3.04 -11.16
CA PHE A 10 9.42 2.08 -10.18
C PHE A 10 10.38 1.99 -8.97
N LEU A 11 11.67 1.76 -9.20
CA LEU A 11 12.67 1.65 -8.14
C LEU A 11 12.80 2.95 -7.33
N ILE A 12 12.72 4.11 -7.98
CA ILE A 12 12.78 5.41 -7.31
C ILE A 12 11.56 5.59 -6.40
N ILE A 13 10.35 5.33 -6.91
CA ILE A 13 9.11 5.47 -6.12
C ILE A 13 9.12 4.52 -4.92
N PHE A 14 9.51 3.26 -5.15
CA PHE A 14 9.58 2.26 -4.09
C PHE A 14 10.63 2.62 -3.03
N GLY A 15 11.80 3.09 -3.46
CA GLY A 15 12.83 3.60 -2.55
C GLY A 15 12.37 4.81 -1.74
N LEU A 16 11.65 5.73 -2.38
CA LEU A 16 11.12 6.93 -1.73
C LEU A 16 10.01 6.59 -0.72
N GLU A 17 9.16 5.61 -1.02
CA GLU A 17 8.17 5.08 -0.09
C GLU A 17 8.83 4.44 1.14
N GLY A 18 9.83 3.58 0.95
CA GLY A 18 10.58 2.98 2.04
C GLY A 18 11.23 4.04 2.94
N LEU A 19 11.79 5.10 2.33
CA LEU A 19 12.32 6.24 3.05
C LEU A 19 11.22 7.02 3.81
N ALA A 20 10.06 7.25 3.18
CA ALA A 20 8.92 7.93 3.80
C ALA A 20 8.41 7.18 5.03
N ILE A 21 8.35 5.85 4.99
CA ILE A 21 7.97 5.00 6.13
C ILE A 21 8.96 5.16 7.29
N LEU A 22 10.26 5.17 7.02
CA LEU A 22 11.29 5.36 8.05
C LEU A 22 11.21 6.74 8.69
N ILE A 23 11.01 7.78 7.87
CA ILE A 23 10.81 9.15 8.35
C ILE A 23 9.54 9.23 9.21
N ALA A 24 8.41 8.68 8.73
CA ALA A 24 7.16 8.66 9.46
C ALA A 24 7.31 7.97 10.82
N LYS A 25 7.98 6.81 10.87
CA LYS A 25 8.28 6.12 12.13
C LYS A 25 9.04 7.01 13.11
N ASN A 26 10.10 7.66 12.63
CA ASN A 26 10.96 8.48 13.48
C ASN A 26 10.22 9.71 14.02
N VAL A 27 9.44 10.37 13.16
CA VAL A 27 8.59 11.51 13.56
C VAL A 27 7.54 11.07 14.59
N LEU A 28 6.83 9.97 14.35
CA LEU A 28 5.81 9.44 15.27
C LEU A 28 6.39 9.06 16.64
N MET A 29 7.59 8.48 16.65
CA MET A 29 8.31 8.16 17.88
C MET A 29 8.70 9.42 18.65
N ASN A 30 9.14 10.48 17.96
CA ASN A 30 9.55 11.73 18.59
C ASN A 30 8.37 12.54 19.15
N ILE A 31 7.16 12.37 18.60
CA ILE A 31 5.93 12.98 19.12
C ILE A 31 5.18 12.07 20.12
N HIS A 32 5.76 10.92 20.50
CA HIS A 32 5.16 9.94 21.40
C HIS A 32 3.77 9.40 20.97
N HIS A 33 3.51 9.36 19.65
CA HIS A 33 2.31 8.76 19.06
C HIS A 33 2.67 7.59 18.14
N ASP A 34 3.47 6.66 18.66
CA ASP A 34 3.83 5.41 17.97
C ASP A 34 2.60 4.53 17.68
N GLU A 35 1.52 4.72 18.44
CA GLU A 35 0.20 4.10 18.21
C GLU A 35 -0.35 4.32 16.80
N LEU A 36 -0.02 5.45 16.16
CA LEU A 36 -0.48 5.77 14.81
C LEU A 36 0.36 5.13 13.70
N PHE A 37 1.49 4.48 14.05
CA PHE A 37 2.48 4.01 13.08
C PHE A 37 1.88 3.04 12.07
N ILE A 38 1.07 2.07 12.53
CA ILE A 38 0.47 1.07 11.64
C ILE A 38 -0.48 1.72 10.63
N SER A 39 -1.25 2.73 11.07
CA SER A 39 -2.17 3.45 10.18
C SER A 39 -1.42 4.34 9.17
N PHE A 40 -0.35 5.02 9.60
CA PHE A 40 0.50 5.80 8.70
C PHE A 40 1.28 4.92 7.72
N PHE A 41 1.76 3.77 8.17
CA PHE A 41 2.38 2.77 7.31
C PHE A 41 1.40 2.30 6.25
N ALA A 42 0.18 1.90 6.64
CA ALA A 42 -0.86 1.50 5.70
C ALA A 42 -1.22 2.63 4.72
N LEU A 43 -1.17 3.89 5.15
CA LEU A 43 -1.40 5.05 4.28
C LEU A 43 -0.29 5.22 3.24
N ALA A 44 0.97 5.11 3.66
CA ALA A 44 2.13 5.17 2.75
C ALA A 44 2.04 4.05 1.70
N VAL A 45 1.71 2.83 2.15
CA VAL A 45 1.46 1.69 1.27
C VAL A 45 0.30 1.96 0.31
N GLY A 46 -0.82 2.53 0.77
CA GLY A 46 -1.91 2.85 -0.15
C GLY A 46 -1.54 3.91 -1.18
N LEU A 47 -0.79 4.93 -0.78
CA LEU A 47 -0.36 6.01 -1.66
C LEU A 47 0.62 5.54 -2.74
N HIS A 48 1.43 4.51 -2.48
CA HIS A 48 2.36 3.99 -3.50
C HIS A 48 1.65 3.39 -4.70
N PHE A 49 0.44 2.82 -4.51
CA PHE A 49 -0.28 2.17 -5.59
C PHE A 49 -0.71 3.14 -6.70
N PHE A 50 -0.85 4.44 -6.39
CA PHE A 50 -1.25 5.45 -7.39
C PHE A 50 -0.14 5.72 -8.43
N PRO A 51 1.13 6.00 -8.05
CA PRO A 51 2.23 6.02 -9.00
C PRO A 51 2.39 4.71 -9.79
N LEU A 52 2.22 3.55 -9.13
CA LEU A 52 2.29 2.25 -9.82
C LEU A 52 1.20 2.12 -10.88
N ALA A 53 -0.03 2.54 -10.56
CA ALA A 53 -1.14 2.54 -11.50
C ALA A 53 -0.84 3.38 -12.76
N LYS A 54 -0.11 4.49 -12.60
CA LYS A 54 0.32 5.35 -13.70
C LYS A 54 1.44 4.73 -14.53
N ILE A 55 2.41 4.05 -13.89
CA ILE A 55 3.53 3.39 -14.58
C ILE A 55 3.07 2.18 -15.38
N PHE A 56 2.24 1.34 -14.77
CA PHE A 56 1.76 0.10 -15.38
C PHE A 56 0.45 0.27 -16.17
N ASN A 57 -0.11 1.48 -16.23
CA ASN A 57 -1.41 1.79 -16.85
C ASN A 57 -2.53 0.82 -16.44
N ARG A 58 -2.53 0.38 -15.18
CA ARG A 58 -3.48 -0.61 -14.67
C ARG A 58 -4.51 0.03 -13.75
N THR A 59 -5.77 -0.01 -14.17
CA THR A 59 -6.90 0.55 -13.41
C THR A 59 -7.09 -0.10 -12.03
N PHE A 60 -6.69 -1.36 -11.88
CA PHE A 60 -6.78 -2.10 -10.62
C PHE A 60 -5.97 -1.51 -9.48
N ASP A 61 -4.81 -0.95 -9.80
CA ASP A 61 -3.89 -0.45 -8.79
C ASP A 61 -4.48 0.77 -8.10
N TYR A 62 -5.28 1.58 -8.83
CA TYR A 62 -6.08 2.64 -8.23
C TYR A 62 -7.11 2.11 -7.22
N TYR A 63 -7.80 0.99 -7.52
CA TYR A 63 -8.76 0.41 -6.57
C TYR A 63 -8.08 -0.11 -5.30
N MET A 64 -6.91 -0.75 -5.45
CA MET A 64 -6.14 -1.23 -4.29
C MET A 64 -5.57 -0.08 -3.46
N GLY A 65 -5.07 0.97 -4.11
CA GLY A 65 -4.61 2.20 -3.44
C GLY A 65 -5.74 2.88 -2.67
N VAL A 66 -6.90 3.08 -3.30
CA VAL A 66 -8.07 3.68 -2.62
C VAL A 66 -8.52 2.81 -1.44
N TRP A 67 -8.62 1.49 -1.62
CA TRP A 67 -9.02 0.56 -0.56
C TRP A 67 -8.09 0.64 0.66
N THR A 68 -6.78 0.55 0.42
CA THR A 68 -5.77 0.58 1.49
C THR A 68 -5.69 1.96 2.15
N CYS A 69 -5.79 3.05 1.39
CA CYS A 69 -5.91 4.41 1.94
C CYS A 69 -7.17 4.59 2.79
N LEU A 70 -8.31 4.04 2.39
CA LEU A 70 -9.55 4.11 3.18
C LEU A 70 -9.38 3.43 4.54
N PHE A 71 -8.82 2.21 4.57
CA PHE A 71 -8.55 1.51 5.84
C PHE A 71 -7.55 2.28 6.72
N ALA A 72 -6.52 2.88 6.11
CA ALA A 72 -5.57 3.70 6.83
C ALA A 72 -6.22 4.95 7.47
N ILE A 73 -7.06 5.66 6.72
CA ILE A 73 -7.80 6.84 7.21
C ILE A 73 -8.77 6.44 8.33
N ILE A 74 -9.48 5.31 8.19
CA ILE A 74 -10.34 4.76 9.24
C ILE A 74 -9.51 4.46 10.49
N GLY A 75 -8.31 3.89 10.34
CA GLY A 75 -7.40 3.62 11.45
C GLY A 75 -6.98 4.89 12.20
N ILE A 76 -6.56 5.92 11.47
CA ILE A 76 -6.20 7.23 12.03
C ILE A 76 -7.41 7.83 12.78
N TYR A 77 -8.59 7.79 12.17
CA TYR A 77 -9.82 8.33 12.77
C TYR A 77 -10.20 7.62 14.07
N LEU A 78 -10.17 6.28 14.09
CA LEU A 78 -10.53 5.48 15.25
C LEU A 78 -9.56 5.66 16.42
N ILE A 79 -8.26 5.78 16.15
CA ILE A 79 -7.24 6.07 17.18
C ILE A 79 -7.42 7.49 17.71
N THR A 80 -7.62 8.48 16.84
CA THR A 80 -7.79 9.89 17.23
C THR A 80 -9.02 10.10 18.11
N GLN A 81 -10.14 9.45 17.77
CA GLN A 81 -11.39 9.55 18.53
C GLN A 81 -11.42 8.67 19.78
N LYS A 82 -10.35 7.90 20.06
CA LYS A 82 -10.25 6.94 21.18
C LYS A 82 -11.48 6.02 21.30
N THR A 83 -12.12 5.72 20.18
CA THR A 83 -13.40 4.99 20.16
C THR A 83 -13.19 3.52 20.51
N ILE A 84 -12.06 2.95 20.11
CA ILE A 84 -11.68 1.56 20.34
C ILE A 84 -10.19 1.48 20.72
N THR A 85 -9.79 0.37 21.35
CA THR A 85 -8.39 0.10 21.71
C THR A 85 -7.50 0.14 20.46
N VAL A 86 -6.32 0.77 20.58
CA VAL A 86 -5.28 0.85 19.53
C VAL A 86 -5.01 -0.53 18.92
N ASN A 87 -4.92 -1.56 19.75
CA ASN A 87 -4.67 -2.93 19.29
C ASN A 87 -5.78 -3.45 18.35
N LEU A 88 -7.04 -3.17 18.65
CA LEU A 88 -8.17 -3.58 17.80
C LEU A 88 -8.17 -2.81 16.48
N THR A 89 -7.87 -1.51 16.53
CA THR A 89 -7.71 -0.70 15.32
C THR A 89 -6.61 -1.23 14.41
N ASN A 90 -5.46 -1.58 14.99
CA ASN A 90 -4.34 -2.15 14.26
C ASN A 90 -4.70 -3.48 13.59
N VAL A 91 -5.49 -4.33 14.26
CA VAL A 91 -6.02 -5.57 13.66
C VAL A 91 -6.91 -5.26 12.46
N VAL A 92 -7.84 -4.29 12.58
CA VAL A 92 -8.73 -3.93 11.47
C VAL A 92 -7.95 -3.38 10.27
N VAL A 93 -7.01 -2.47 10.50
CA VAL A 93 -6.18 -1.86 9.43
C VAL A 93 -5.30 -2.93 8.78
N SER A 94 -4.60 -3.75 9.58
CA SER A 94 -3.72 -4.79 9.06
C SER A 94 -4.48 -5.89 8.31
N LEU A 95 -5.69 -6.25 8.76
CA LEU A 95 -6.55 -7.19 8.04
C LEU A 95 -7.00 -6.62 6.69
N GLY A 96 -7.37 -5.33 6.65
CA GLY A 96 -7.70 -4.63 5.40
C GLY A 96 -6.54 -4.64 4.40
N CYS A 97 -5.31 -4.35 4.87
CA CYS A 97 -4.09 -4.44 4.07
C CYS A 97 -3.76 -5.87 3.62
N ALA A 98 -3.97 -6.87 4.48
CA ALA A 98 -3.74 -8.27 4.14
C ALA A 98 -4.68 -8.73 3.01
N ILE A 99 -5.96 -8.38 3.08
CA ILE A 99 -6.95 -8.67 2.02
C ILE A 99 -6.56 -8.01 0.71
N ALA A 100 -6.13 -6.75 0.74
CA ALA A 100 -5.65 -6.04 -0.45
C ALA A 100 -4.45 -6.76 -1.07
N THR A 101 -3.47 -7.13 -0.26
CA THR A 101 -2.23 -7.80 -0.69
C THR A 101 -2.52 -9.18 -1.30
N ILE A 102 -3.38 -9.98 -0.65
CA ILE A 102 -3.78 -11.30 -1.15
C ILE A 102 -4.51 -11.15 -2.49
N SER A 103 -5.46 -10.23 -2.57
CA SER A 103 -6.23 -9.98 -3.79
C SER A 103 -5.32 -9.50 -4.93
N TYR A 104 -4.35 -8.66 -4.62
CA TYR A 104 -3.34 -8.21 -5.57
C TYR A 104 -2.46 -9.36 -6.07
N GLY A 105 -1.95 -10.20 -5.16
CA GLY A 105 -1.15 -11.38 -5.50
C GLY A 105 -1.91 -12.39 -6.39
N ILE A 106 -3.16 -12.70 -6.05
CA ILE A 106 -4.01 -13.60 -6.86
C ILE A 106 -4.17 -13.06 -8.28
N ARG A 107 -4.41 -11.75 -8.43
CA ARG A 107 -4.58 -11.15 -9.74
C ARG A 107 -3.29 -11.18 -10.56
N MET A 108 -2.14 -10.87 -9.96
CA MET A 108 -0.84 -10.99 -10.61
C MET A 108 -0.56 -12.41 -11.10
N ILE A 109 -0.88 -13.43 -10.30
CA ILE A 109 -0.74 -14.83 -10.69
C ILE A 109 -1.64 -15.16 -11.88
N ASN A 110 -2.89 -14.69 -11.88
CA ASN A 110 -3.83 -14.95 -12.97
C ASN A 110 -3.43 -14.24 -14.26
N GLU A 111 -2.98 -12.98 -14.19
CA GLU A 111 -2.45 -12.24 -15.34
C GLU A 111 -1.18 -12.92 -15.90
N GLY A 112 -0.26 -13.32 -15.03
CA GLY A 112 0.95 -14.07 -15.43
C GLY A 112 0.64 -15.41 -16.09
N ARG A 113 -0.31 -16.19 -15.55
CA ARG A 113 -0.75 -17.45 -16.16
C ARG A 113 -1.37 -17.24 -17.55
N LYS A 114 -2.17 -16.20 -17.73
CA LYS A 114 -2.77 -15.89 -19.05
C LYS A 114 -1.70 -15.59 -20.10
N LEU A 115 -0.67 -14.83 -19.73
CA LEU A 115 0.44 -14.51 -20.64
C LEU A 115 1.21 -15.78 -21.03
N LEU A 116 1.58 -16.62 -20.07
CA LEU A 116 2.28 -17.89 -20.33
C LEU A 116 1.49 -18.82 -21.27
N LEU A 117 0.18 -18.95 -21.06
CA LEU A 117 -0.69 -19.79 -21.89
C LEU A 117 -0.93 -19.21 -23.30
N THR A 118 -0.76 -17.90 -23.48
CA THR A 118 -0.89 -17.24 -24.79
C THR A 118 0.38 -17.44 -25.62
N GLU A 119 1.55 -17.42 -24.99
CA GLU A 119 2.85 -17.70 -25.65
C GLU A 119 3.00 -19.17 -26.08
N THR A 120 2.20 -20.09 -25.54
CA THR A 120 2.24 -21.52 -25.90
C THR A 120 1.29 -21.92 -27.04
N LYS A 121 0.49 -20.99 -27.56
CA LYS A 121 -0.43 -21.20 -28.69
C LYS A 121 0.10 -20.58 -29.97
#